data_AF-A0A936LE51-F1
#
_entry.id   AF-A0A936LE51-F1
#
_cell.length_a   1.000
_cell.length_b   1.000
_cell.length_c   1.000
_cell.angle_alpha   90.00
_cell.angle_beta   90.00
_cell.angle_gamma   90.00
#
_symmetry.space_group_name_H-M   'P 1'
#
loop_
_entity.id
_entity.type
_entity.pdbx_description
1 polymer ?
#
loop_
_entity_poly.entity_id
_entity_poly.type
_entity_poly.pdbx_seq_one_letter_code
_entity_poly.pdbx_strand_id
1 'polypeptide(L)'
;MQNYPPFGTALLAALLMLLAPSAALLCQESPSKKEQERIEREREKREMKEERKREARKRAAARNARPRDKGVAFVVEPVEGGSDTVKFHIGSPLFLRLRIPAGNDACKPFNGRPFIFDSSGAQLGWGFEEVTDSLLFPAVGGDCERILMLSSEQSNKLPEGSYTLYVELMFDAQHRLTSNLIPIHPVYSKTGADSLSYSRFLAEQIIRNNPLLHDPETLRALFANGVPTSVESELYRAVIMLRAGDAESARQALSAASQRAGSKPLPPASEALRKAVEQALAAN
;
A
#
# COMPACT_ATOMS: atom_id res chain seq x y z
N MET A 1 -47.21 -51.12 -47.28
CA MET A 1 -48.40 -50.30 -46.99
C MET A 1 -48.43 -50.01 -45.50
N GLN A 2 -48.03 -48.81 -45.08
CA GLN A 2 -48.11 -48.37 -43.69
C GLN A 2 -48.06 -46.84 -43.64
N ASN A 3 -48.81 -46.31 -42.67
CA ASN A 3 -49.40 -44.97 -42.63
C ASN A 3 -48.40 -43.85 -42.34
N TYR A 4 -48.60 -42.68 -42.97
CA TYR A 4 -48.04 -41.41 -42.52
C TYR A 4 -48.99 -40.76 -41.49
N PRO A 5 -48.54 -40.47 -40.24
CA PRO A 5 -49.22 -39.58 -39.32
C PRO A 5 -48.64 -38.15 -39.38
N PRO A 6 -49.30 -37.16 -38.75
CA PRO A 6 -49.47 -35.83 -39.33
C PRO A 6 -48.37 -34.84 -38.93
N PHE A 7 -47.72 -34.23 -39.94
CA PHE A 7 -46.80 -33.09 -39.78
C PHE A 7 -47.53 -31.73 -39.61
N GLY A 8 -48.85 -31.73 -39.35
CA GLY A 8 -49.67 -30.51 -39.33
C GLY A 8 -49.81 -29.81 -37.97
N THR A 9 -49.54 -30.49 -36.85
CA THR A 9 -49.83 -29.93 -35.51
C THR A 9 -48.60 -29.35 -34.81
N ALA A 10 -47.39 -29.81 -35.14
CA ALA A 10 -46.16 -29.30 -34.52
C ALA A 10 -45.76 -27.90 -35.01
N LEU A 11 -46.10 -27.54 -36.26
CA LEU A 11 -45.79 -26.23 -36.82
C LEU A 11 -46.70 -25.11 -36.26
N LEU A 12 -47.95 -25.46 -35.91
CA LEU A 12 -48.91 -24.52 -35.32
C LEU A 12 -48.60 -24.22 -33.84
N ALA A 13 -48.05 -25.18 -33.09
CA ALA A 13 -47.62 -24.95 -31.71
C ALA A 13 -46.36 -24.06 -31.63
N ALA A 14 -45.45 -24.16 -32.62
CA ALA A 14 -44.25 -23.32 -32.68
C ALA A 14 -44.58 -21.86 -33.05
N LEU A 15 -45.60 -21.61 -33.88
CA LEU A 15 -46.00 -20.25 -34.25
C LEU A 15 -46.75 -19.50 -33.13
N LEU A 16 -47.47 -20.23 -32.27
CA LEU A 16 -48.20 -19.65 -31.13
C LEU A 16 -47.29 -19.29 -29.93
N MET A 17 -46.15 -19.96 -29.77
CA MET A 17 -45.17 -19.63 -28.73
C MET A 17 -44.27 -18.43 -29.09
N LEU A 18 -44.11 -18.12 -30.38
CA LEU A 18 -43.31 -16.98 -30.86
C LEU A 18 -44.07 -15.63 -30.85
N LEU A 19 -45.38 -15.64 -30.60
CA LEU A 19 -46.21 -14.43 -30.53
C LEU A 19 -46.63 -14.04 -29.09
N ALA A 20 -46.16 -14.77 -28.09
CA ALA A 20 -46.60 -14.62 -26.70
C ALA A 20 -45.93 -13.52 -25.85
N PRO A 21 -44.91 -12.74 -26.26
CA PRO A 21 -44.51 -11.56 -25.47
C PRO A 21 -45.27 -10.27 -25.81
N SER A 22 -46.05 -10.22 -26.89
CA SER A 22 -46.53 -8.94 -27.43
C SER A 22 -47.87 -8.45 -26.86
N ALA A 23 -48.61 -9.29 -26.12
CA ALA A 23 -49.89 -8.87 -25.52
C ALA A 23 -49.75 -8.20 -24.15
N ALA A 24 -48.64 -8.41 -23.43
CA ALA A 24 -48.35 -7.70 -22.18
C ALA A 24 -47.79 -6.28 -22.40
N LEU A 25 -47.49 -5.91 -23.66
CA LEU A 25 -46.93 -4.60 -24.03
C LEU A 25 -47.95 -3.61 -24.61
N LEU A 26 -49.23 -4.00 -24.77
CA LEU A 26 -50.26 -3.16 -25.40
C LEU A 26 -51.47 -2.80 -24.53
N CYS A 27 -51.49 -3.22 -23.27
CA CYS A 27 -52.41 -2.71 -22.25
C CYS A 27 -51.63 -2.12 -21.07
N GLN A 28 -50.79 -1.10 -21.33
CA GLN A 28 -50.53 -0.11 -20.30
C GLN A 28 -51.63 0.94 -20.44
N GLU A 29 -52.64 0.85 -19.57
CA GLU A 29 -53.48 2.00 -19.28
C GLU A 29 -52.53 3.17 -18.98
N SER A 30 -52.58 4.19 -19.82
CA SER A 30 -51.86 5.43 -19.59
C SER A 30 -52.19 5.87 -18.17
N PRO A 31 -51.19 6.03 -17.28
CA PRO A 31 -51.43 6.26 -15.87
C PRO A 31 -52.35 7.46 -15.71
N SER A 32 -53.35 7.34 -14.84
CA SER A 32 -54.31 8.43 -14.62
C SER A 32 -53.56 9.73 -14.29
N LYS A 33 -54.13 10.90 -14.59
CA LYS A 33 -53.47 12.20 -14.30
C LYS A 33 -52.93 12.30 -12.86
N LYS A 34 -53.62 11.69 -11.89
CA LYS A 34 -53.19 11.61 -10.49
C LYS A 34 -51.96 10.73 -10.28
N GLU A 35 -51.83 9.67 -11.05
CA GLU A 35 -50.72 8.72 -10.95
C GLU A 35 -49.47 9.25 -11.65
N GLN A 36 -49.63 9.94 -12.79
CA GLN A 36 -48.56 10.70 -13.42
C GLN A 36 -48.00 11.78 -12.47
N GLU A 37 -48.87 12.54 -11.82
CA GLU A 37 -48.47 13.57 -10.87
C GLU A 37 -47.76 12.98 -9.62
N ARG A 38 -48.15 11.77 -9.19
CA ARG A 38 -47.47 11.06 -8.10
C ARG A 38 -46.07 10.59 -8.49
N ILE A 39 -45.91 10.06 -9.71
CA ILE A 39 -44.62 9.60 -10.25
C ILE A 39 -43.65 10.78 -10.41
N GLU A 40 -44.15 11.92 -10.91
CA GLU A 40 -43.35 13.15 -11.08
C GLU A 40 -42.88 13.69 -9.72
N ARG A 41 -43.78 13.81 -8.73
CA ARG A 41 -43.42 14.22 -7.36
C ARG A 41 -42.43 13.27 -6.67
N GLU A 42 -42.51 11.97 -6.93
CA GLU A 42 -41.52 11.02 -6.40
C GLU A 42 -40.16 11.17 -7.06
N ARG A 43 -40.12 11.43 -8.37
CA ARG A 43 -38.89 11.68 -9.13
C ARG A 43 -38.19 12.94 -8.65
N GLU A 44 -38.91 14.05 -8.52
CA GLU A 44 -38.39 15.31 -7.97
C GLU A 44 -37.82 15.13 -6.56
N LYS A 45 -38.51 14.37 -5.69
CA LYS A 45 -38.00 14.07 -4.34
C LYS A 45 -36.70 13.26 -4.37
N ARG A 46 -36.55 12.32 -5.29
CA ARG A 46 -35.33 11.51 -5.44
C ARG A 46 -34.18 12.37 -5.97
N GLU A 47 -34.43 13.18 -6.98
CA GLU A 47 -33.45 14.10 -7.56
C GLU A 47 -32.97 15.12 -6.51
N MET A 48 -33.89 15.74 -5.76
CA MET A 48 -33.55 16.66 -4.67
C MET A 48 -32.77 15.97 -3.53
N LYS A 49 -33.08 14.71 -3.22
CA LYS A 49 -32.35 13.94 -2.19
C LYS A 49 -30.94 13.57 -2.67
N GLU A 50 -30.76 13.24 -3.94
CA GLU A 50 -29.43 13.00 -4.52
C GLU A 50 -28.61 14.28 -4.60
N GLU A 51 -29.22 15.40 -4.99
CA GLU A 51 -28.55 16.69 -5.05
C GLU A 51 -28.08 17.15 -3.67
N ARG A 52 -28.94 17.04 -2.63
CA ARG A 52 -28.54 17.29 -1.24
C ARG A 52 -27.40 16.36 -0.78
N LYS A 53 -27.39 15.09 -1.18
CA LYS A 53 -26.28 14.16 -0.89
C LYS A 53 -25.00 14.57 -1.62
N ARG A 54 -25.09 14.99 -2.88
CA ARG A 54 -23.94 15.48 -3.67
C ARG A 54 -23.38 16.77 -3.09
N GLU A 55 -24.22 17.71 -2.68
CA GLU A 55 -23.80 18.93 -2.00
C GLU A 55 -23.18 18.65 -0.63
N ALA A 56 -23.76 17.75 0.17
CA ALA A 56 -23.18 17.35 1.44
C ALA A 56 -21.79 16.71 1.26
N ARG A 57 -21.62 15.85 0.25
CA ARG A 57 -20.31 15.28 -0.13
C ARG A 57 -19.33 16.35 -0.61
N LYS A 58 -19.78 17.32 -1.42
CA LYS A 58 -18.96 18.46 -1.87
C LYS A 58 -18.54 19.35 -0.69
N ARG A 59 -19.44 19.62 0.27
CA ARG A 59 -19.12 20.40 1.47
C ARG A 59 -18.18 19.66 2.42
N ALA A 60 -18.33 18.34 2.57
CA ALA A 60 -17.38 17.51 3.32
C ALA A 60 -16.00 17.50 2.65
N ALA A 61 -15.95 17.29 1.32
CA ALA A 61 -14.72 17.37 0.55
C ALA A 61 -14.06 18.76 0.64
N ALA A 62 -14.83 19.86 0.54
CA ALA A 62 -14.33 21.22 0.66
C ALA A 62 -13.86 21.59 2.09
N ARG A 63 -14.45 20.97 3.11
CA ARG A 63 -14.02 21.13 4.52
C ARG A 63 -12.71 20.39 4.78
N ASN A 64 -12.48 19.28 4.09
CA ASN A 64 -11.28 18.47 4.21
C ASN A 64 -10.15 18.90 3.25
N ALA A 65 -10.48 19.58 2.14
CA ALA A 65 -9.52 20.08 1.15
C ALA A 65 -8.88 21.44 1.50
N ARG A 66 -9.03 21.94 2.74
CA ARG A 66 -8.26 23.13 3.17
C ARG A 66 -6.82 22.71 3.46
N PRO A 67 -5.80 23.33 2.83
CA PRO A 67 -4.41 23.08 3.18
C PRO A 67 -4.20 23.51 4.63
N ARG A 68 -3.92 22.56 5.53
CA ARG A 68 -3.59 22.82 6.92
C ARG A 68 -2.07 22.88 7.08
N ASP A 69 -1.46 23.95 6.59
CA ASP A 69 -0.02 24.20 6.83
C ASP A 69 0.26 24.72 8.26
N LYS A 70 -0.76 24.83 9.12
CA LYS A 70 -0.64 25.01 10.57
C LYS A 70 -1.12 23.71 11.25
N GLY A 71 -0.20 22.84 11.68
CA GLY A 71 -0.56 21.59 12.38
C GLY A 71 0.30 20.35 12.10
N VAL A 72 1.41 20.48 11.37
CA VAL A 72 2.36 19.38 11.19
C VAL A 72 3.11 19.14 12.50
N ALA A 73 2.87 17.99 13.12
CA ALA A 73 3.47 17.59 14.40
C ALA A 73 4.72 16.72 14.23
N PHE A 74 4.87 16.08 13.08
CA PHE A 74 6.01 15.22 12.73
C PHE A 74 6.17 15.14 11.21
N VAL A 75 7.34 14.69 10.75
CA VAL A 75 7.66 14.57 9.32
C VAL A 75 7.60 13.11 8.90
N VAL A 76 7.05 12.84 7.72
CA VAL A 76 7.04 11.55 7.03
C VAL A 76 7.89 11.69 5.77
N GLU A 77 8.88 10.82 5.62
CA GLU A 77 9.84 10.79 4.51
C GLU A 77 10.19 9.34 4.12
N PRO A 78 10.73 9.07 2.92
CA PRO A 78 11.28 7.75 2.60
C PRO A 78 12.47 7.41 3.51
N VAL A 79 12.64 6.12 3.84
CA VAL A 79 13.77 5.67 4.68
C VAL A 79 15.12 5.93 4.01
N GLU A 80 15.16 5.87 2.68
CA GLU A 80 16.31 6.22 1.84
C GLU A 80 16.75 7.69 1.99
N GLY A 81 15.82 8.55 2.44
CA GLY A 81 16.03 9.98 2.64
C GLY A 81 16.05 10.81 1.35
N GLY A 82 16.02 12.13 1.52
CA GLY A 82 16.41 13.11 0.48
C GLY A 82 15.47 13.28 -0.71
N SER A 83 14.25 12.74 -0.65
CA SER A 83 13.25 12.96 -1.70
C SER A 83 11.90 13.30 -1.10
N ASP A 84 11.32 14.41 -1.58
CA ASP A 84 9.95 14.80 -1.27
C ASP A 84 8.93 13.91 -1.97
N THR A 85 9.38 13.05 -2.89
CA THR A 85 8.55 12.17 -3.69
C THR A 85 9.04 10.73 -3.62
N VAL A 86 8.12 9.77 -3.42
CA VAL A 86 8.47 8.36 -3.33
C VAL A 86 7.96 7.59 -4.54
N LYS A 87 8.87 7.08 -5.37
CA LYS A 87 8.52 6.18 -6.47
C LYS A 87 8.90 4.76 -6.10
N PHE A 88 7.98 3.81 -6.24
CA PHE A 88 8.22 2.41 -5.89
C PHE A 88 7.45 1.47 -6.83
N HIS A 89 7.95 0.24 -6.98
CA HIS A 89 7.29 -0.75 -7.82
C HIS A 89 6.12 -1.42 -7.10
N ILE A 90 5.00 -1.57 -7.81
CA ILE A 90 3.86 -2.37 -7.35
C ILE A 90 4.35 -3.81 -7.10
N GLY A 91 4.02 -4.34 -5.92
CA GLY A 91 4.50 -5.64 -5.45
C GLY A 91 5.80 -5.58 -4.63
N SER A 92 6.41 -4.40 -4.51
CA SER A 92 7.55 -4.18 -3.62
C SER A 92 7.10 -3.45 -2.35
N PRO A 93 7.66 -3.79 -1.18
CA PRO A 93 7.31 -3.10 0.05
C PRO A 93 7.86 -1.67 0.03
N LEU A 94 7.10 -0.77 0.64
CA LEU A 94 7.47 0.64 0.82
C LEU A 94 7.71 0.91 2.31
N PHE A 95 8.82 1.57 2.63
CA PHE A 95 9.16 1.98 3.99
C PHE A 95 9.16 3.50 4.11
N LEU A 96 8.47 4.01 5.12
CA LEU A 96 8.42 5.43 5.45
C LEU A 96 8.97 5.64 6.85
N ARG A 97 9.83 6.65 7.01
CA ARG A 97 10.33 7.13 8.30
C ARG A 97 9.45 8.27 8.80
N LEU A 98 9.01 8.14 10.05
CA LEU A 98 8.34 9.18 10.83
C LEU A 98 9.40 9.80 11.74
N ARG A 99 9.77 11.05 11.46
CA ARG A 99 10.64 11.86 12.32
C ARG A 99 9.81 12.70 13.26
N ILE A 100 9.81 12.31 14.52
CA ILE A 100 9.00 12.90 15.57
C ILE A 100 9.92 13.75 16.47
N PRO A 101 9.60 15.03 16.70
CA PRO A 101 10.38 15.88 17.59
C PRO A 101 10.52 15.26 18.99
N ALA A 102 11.73 15.32 19.54
CA ALA A 102 12.03 14.79 20.86
C ALA A 102 11.10 15.37 21.94
N GLY A 103 10.71 14.53 22.91
CA GLY A 103 9.80 14.91 23.99
C GLY A 103 8.30 14.86 23.62
N ASN A 104 7.96 14.45 22.40
CA ASN A 104 6.58 14.18 22.00
C ASN A 104 6.13 12.78 22.50
N ASP A 105 4.92 12.65 23.03
CA ASP A 105 4.38 11.37 23.50
C ASP A 105 4.32 10.29 22.39
N ALA A 106 4.27 10.71 21.13
CA ALA A 106 4.32 9.85 19.95
C ALA A 106 5.66 9.13 19.76
N CYS A 107 6.69 9.48 20.54
CA CYS A 107 8.02 8.90 20.42
C CYS A 107 8.06 7.41 20.80
N LYS A 108 7.17 6.96 21.67
CA LYS A 108 7.14 5.54 22.05
C LYS A 108 6.55 4.72 20.91
N PRO A 109 7.20 3.62 20.46
CA PRO A 109 6.61 2.70 19.49
C PRO A 109 5.22 2.26 19.95
N PHE A 110 4.31 2.07 18.99
CA PHE A 110 2.91 1.69 19.23
C PHE A 110 2.06 2.70 20.02
N ASN A 111 2.62 3.83 20.47
CA ASN A 111 1.84 4.90 21.08
C ASN A 111 1.25 5.79 19.99
N GLY A 112 -0.07 5.83 19.91
CA GLY A 112 -0.79 6.43 18.79
C GLY A 112 -0.79 5.52 17.56
N ARG A 113 -1.99 5.19 17.08
CA ARG A 113 -2.20 4.31 15.92
C ARG A 113 -2.10 5.10 14.62
N PRO A 114 -1.33 4.63 13.62
CA PRO A 114 -1.23 5.31 12.33
C PRO A 114 -2.50 5.09 11.49
N PHE A 115 -2.99 6.17 10.90
CA PHE A 115 -4.05 6.19 9.90
C PHE A 115 -3.59 7.00 8.70
N ILE A 116 -3.90 6.51 7.49
CA ILE A 116 -3.44 7.11 6.25
C ILE A 116 -4.62 7.79 5.56
N PHE A 117 -4.40 9.01 5.10
CA PHE A 117 -5.40 9.83 4.43
C PHE A 117 -4.84 10.37 3.12
N ASP A 118 -5.71 10.59 2.14
CA ASP A 118 -5.34 11.34 0.94
C ASP A 118 -5.35 12.86 1.20
N SER A 119 -4.88 13.64 0.23
CA SER A 119 -4.93 15.11 0.27
C SER A 119 -6.33 15.71 0.45
N SER A 120 -7.40 14.96 0.20
CA SER A 120 -8.79 15.36 0.43
C SER A 120 -9.31 14.99 1.81
N GLY A 121 -8.48 14.40 2.67
CA GLY A 121 -8.83 13.91 4.01
C GLY A 121 -9.70 12.65 4.00
N ALA A 122 -9.82 11.96 2.87
CA ALA A 122 -10.45 10.65 2.82
C ALA A 122 -9.46 9.60 3.34
N GLN A 123 -9.91 8.75 4.26
CA GLN A 123 -9.07 7.68 4.77
C GLN A 123 -8.80 6.67 3.65
N LEU A 124 -7.52 6.38 3.42
CA LEU A 124 -7.09 5.35 2.49
C LEU A 124 -7.23 4.00 3.17
N GLY A 125 -7.79 3.02 2.47
CA GLY A 125 -8.01 1.66 2.97
C GLY A 125 -6.73 0.80 3.03
N TRP A 126 -5.56 1.41 2.89
CA TRP A 126 -4.27 0.73 2.85
C TRP A 126 -3.70 0.59 4.25
N GLY A 127 -3.21 -0.60 4.58
CA GLY A 127 -2.58 -0.87 5.86
C GLY A 127 -1.08 -0.65 5.78
N PHE A 128 -0.56 0.36 6.48
CA PHE A 128 0.83 0.37 6.91
C PHE A 128 0.91 -0.31 8.28
N GLU A 129 1.93 -1.13 8.47
CA GLU A 129 2.29 -1.69 9.76
C GLU A 129 3.51 -0.96 10.32
N GLU A 130 3.52 -0.73 11.62
CA GLU A 130 4.70 -0.20 12.30
C GLU A 130 5.72 -1.32 12.48
N VAL A 131 6.96 -1.07 12.08
CA VAL A 131 8.05 -2.04 12.15
C VAL A 131 9.07 -1.60 13.18
N THR A 132 9.43 -2.51 14.08
CA THR A 132 10.38 -2.27 15.16
C THR A 132 11.55 -3.22 15.01
N ASP A 133 12.49 -2.85 14.15
CA ASP A 133 13.73 -3.60 13.96
C ASP A 133 14.92 -2.66 14.03
N SER A 134 15.51 -2.55 15.22
CA SER A 134 16.61 -1.62 15.50
C SER A 134 17.90 -1.96 14.75
N LEU A 135 18.05 -3.21 14.29
CA LEU A 135 19.21 -3.59 13.50
C LEU A 135 19.03 -3.16 12.05
N LEU A 136 17.83 -3.35 11.49
CA LEU A 136 17.53 -2.99 10.11
C LEU A 136 17.36 -1.48 9.90
N PHE A 137 16.74 -0.81 10.88
CA PHE A 137 16.52 0.63 10.89
C PHE A 137 17.13 1.23 12.16
N PRO A 138 18.47 1.27 12.26
CA PRO A 138 19.13 1.91 13.39
C PRO A 138 18.81 3.40 13.39
N ALA A 139 18.69 3.98 14.58
CA ALA A 139 18.36 5.39 14.74
C ALA A 139 19.38 6.28 14.03
N VAL A 140 18.89 7.21 13.20
CA VAL A 140 19.72 8.15 12.46
C VAL A 140 19.61 9.55 13.10
N GLY A 141 20.43 9.81 14.11
CA GLY A 141 20.49 11.12 14.79
C GLY A 141 19.86 11.12 16.18
N GLY A 142 19.32 12.28 16.60
CA GLY A 142 18.80 12.50 17.97
C GLY A 142 17.27 12.68 18.08
N ASP A 143 16.56 12.71 16.95
CA ASP A 143 15.09 12.72 16.95
C ASP A 143 14.54 11.32 17.24
N CYS A 144 13.26 11.24 17.61
CA CYS A 144 12.60 9.95 17.64
C CYS A 144 12.18 9.53 16.23
N GLU A 145 12.51 8.29 15.87
CA GLU A 145 12.18 7.71 14.58
C GLU A 145 11.26 6.51 14.75
N ARG A 146 10.18 6.48 13.96
CA ARG A 146 9.31 5.31 13.80
C ARG A 146 9.28 4.93 12.33
N ILE A 147 9.19 3.64 12.02
CA ILE A 147 9.16 3.16 10.63
C ILE A 147 7.80 2.53 10.36
N LEU A 148 7.19 2.94 9.25
CA LEU A 148 5.99 2.33 8.71
C LEU A 148 6.33 1.55 7.45
N MET A 149 5.81 0.33 7.34
CA MET A 149 5.94 -0.51 6.16
C MET A 149 4.57 -0.71 5.51
N LEU A 150 4.48 -0.42 4.23
CA LEU A 150 3.46 -0.99 3.35
C LEU A 150 4.05 -2.27 2.77
N SER A 151 3.43 -3.41 3.06
CA SER A 151 3.94 -4.70 2.60
C SER A 151 3.87 -4.86 1.08
N SER A 152 4.66 -5.80 0.54
CA SER A 152 4.54 -6.22 -0.86
C SER A 152 3.10 -6.63 -1.21
N GLU A 153 2.42 -7.38 -0.34
CA GLU A 153 1.02 -7.79 -0.54
C GLU A 153 0.06 -6.59 -0.62
N GLN A 154 0.21 -5.61 0.28
CA GLN A 154 -0.64 -4.42 0.26
C GLN A 154 -0.31 -3.51 -0.93
N SER A 155 0.97 -3.42 -1.31
CA SER A 155 1.40 -2.66 -2.48
C SER A 155 0.79 -3.19 -3.78
N ASN A 156 0.55 -4.50 -3.90
CA ASN A 156 -0.11 -5.13 -5.06
C ASN A 156 -1.56 -4.68 -5.25
N LYS A 157 -2.19 -4.13 -4.20
CA LYS A 157 -3.57 -3.62 -4.25
C LYS A 157 -3.63 -2.18 -4.73
N LEU A 158 -2.47 -1.53 -4.95
CA LEU A 158 -2.38 -0.16 -5.41
C LEU A 158 -2.36 -0.09 -6.93
N PRO A 159 -3.30 0.66 -7.56
CA PRO A 159 -3.18 0.98 -8.96
C PRO A 159 -1.96 1.87 -9.22
N GLU A 160 -1.38 1.74 -10.41
CA GLU A 160 -0.38 2.70 -10.90
C GLU A 160 -0.96 4.12 -10.91
N GLY A 161 -0.17 5.10 -10.48
CA GLY A 161 -0.63 6.48 -10.43
C GLY A 161 0.20 7.39 -9.54
N SER A 162 -0.36 8.56 -9.27
CA SER A 162 0.21 9.55 -8.36
C SER A 162 -0.77 9.77 -7.22
N TYR A 163 -0.30 9.58 -6.01
CA TYR A 163 -1.09 9.79 -4.80
C TYR A 163 -0.36 10.79 -3.92
N THR A 164 -1.12 11.55 -3.15
CA THR A 164 -0.56 12.39 -2.09
C THR A 164 -1.25 11.98 -0.81
N LEU A 165 -0.48 11.53 0.16
CA LEU A 165 -0.99 11.04 1.43
C LEU A 165 -0.38 11.80 2.60
N TYR A 166 -1.04 11.73 3.74
CA TYR A 166 -0.47 12.10 5.04
C TYR A 166 -0.87 11.06 6.08
N VAL A 167 -0.14 11.06 7.20
CA VAL A 167 -0.34 10.15 8.33
C VAL A 167 -0.92 10.94 9.49
N GLU A 168 -1.98 10.42 10.12
CA GLU A 168 -2.37 10.83 11.47
C GLU A 168 -1.99 9.73 12.47
N LEU A 169 -1.32 10.12 13.55
CA LEU A 169 -1.17 9.28 14.74
C LEU A 169 -2.32 9.61 15.70
N MET A 170 -3.24 8.66 15.88
CA MET A 170 -4.41 8.83 16.74
C MET A 170 -4.20 8.11 18.08
N PHE A 171 -4.23 8.87 19.18
CA PHE A 171 -4.12 8.33 20.54
C PHE A 171 -5.50 8.04 21.11
N ASP A 172 -6.44 8.95 20.86
CA ASP A 172 -7.86 8.82 21.16
C ASP A 172 -8.69 9.69 20.20
N ALA A 173 -9.98 9.85 20.48
CA ALA A 173 -10.90 10.61 19.62
C ALA A 173 -10.60 12.12 19.54
N GLN A 174 -9.85 12.67 20.49
CA GLN A 174 -9.56 14.10 20.64
C GLN A 174 -8.08 14.43 20.40
N HIS A 175 -7.18 13.49 20.73
CA HIS A 175 -5.75 13.65 20.57
C HIS A 175 -5.25 12.93 19.32
N ARG A 176 -4.84 13.74 18.33
CA ARG A 176 -4.21 13.27 17.11
C ARG A 176 -3.09 14.21 16.69
N LEU A 177 -2.07 13.63 16.09
CA LEU A 177 -0.95 14.34 15.49
C LEU A 177 -0.96 14.08 13.99
N THR A 178 -0.66 15.10 13.19
CA THR A 178 -0.74 15.03 11.73
C THR A 178 0.65 15.26 11.13
N SER A 179 1.00 14.50 10.08
CA SER A 179 2.24 14.68 9.34
C SER A 179 2.17 15.74 8.25
N ASN A 180 3.29 16.00 7.58
CA ASN A 180 3.28 16.60 6.24
C ASN A 180 2.60 15.68 5.21
N LEU A 181 2.26 16.26 4.06
CA LEU A 181 1.88 15.53 2.86
C LEU A 181 3.13 14.93 2.20
N ILE A 182 3.01 13.71 1.68
CA ILE A 182 4.04 13.00 0.92
C ILE A 182 3.44 12.45 -0.39
N PRO A 183 3.94 12.91 -1.55
CA PRO A 183 3.71 12.28 -2.84
C PRO A 183 4.28 10.87 -2.93
N ILE A 184 3.45 9.91 -3.37
CA ILE A 184 3.87 8.54 -3.70
C ILE A 184 3.43 8.17 -5.13
N HIS A 185 4.25 7.39 -5.82
CA HIS A 185 4.04 6.95 -7.20
C HIS A 185 4.30 5.45 -7.33
N PRO A 186 3.28 4.60 -7.08
CA PRO A 186 3.32 3.20 -7.45
C PRO A 186 3.43 3.08 -8.97
N VAL A 187 4.40 2.30 -9.44
CA VAL A 187 4.62 2.06 -10.88
C VAL A 187 4.72 0.57 -11.17
N TYR A 188 4.23 0.16 -12.34
CA TYR A 188 4.45 -1.21 -12.80
C TYR A 188 5.90 -1.38 -13.27
N SER A 189 6.57 -2.42 -12.80
CA SER A 189 7.85 -2.80 -13.38
C SER A 189 7.65 -3.52 -14.71
N LYS A 190 8.31 -3.03 -15.77
CA LYS A 190 8.33 -3.66 -17.09
C LYS A 190 9.45 -4.69 -17.25
N THR A 191 10.46 -4.64 -16.38
CA THR A 191 11.71 -5.41 -16.50
C THR A 191 11.92 -6.40 -15.34
N GLY A 192 10.96 -6.52 -14.41
CA GLY A 192 11.08 -7.33 -13.20
C GLY A 192 11.63 -6.55 -11.99
N ALA A 193 11.96 -7.24 -10.91
CA ALA A 193 12.47 -6.59 -9.70
C ALA A 193 13.84 -5.96 -9.97
N ASP A 194 13.94 -4.63 -9.85
CA ASP A 194 15.22 -3.94 -9.86
C ASP A 194 15.94 -4.12 -8.50
N SER A 195 17.17 -3.60 -8.41
CA SER A 195 17.97 -3.70 -7.19
C SER A 195 17.28 -3.08 -5.98
N LEU A 196 16.56 -1.97 -6.15
CA LEU A 196 15.84 -1.32 -5.06
C LEU A 196 14.68 -2.19 -4.57
N SER A 197 13.86 -2.69 -5.49
CA SER A 197 12.72 -3.58 -5.19
C SER A 197 13.16 -4.85 -4.49
N TYR A 198 14.26 -5.44 -4.96
CA TYR A 198 14.81 -6.64 -4.38
C TYR A 198 15.39 -6.40 -2.98
N SER A 199 16.13 -5.30 -2.77
CA SER A 199 16.57 -4.88 -1.42
C SER A 199 15.39 -4.66 -0.48
N ARG A 200 14.32 -4.01 -0.95
CA ARG A 200 13.09 -3.79 -0.20
C ARG A 200 12.40 -5.11 0.17
N PHE A 201 12.33 -6.05 -0.77
CA PHE A 201 11.83 -7.39 -0.51
C PHE A 201 12.63 -8.12 0.59
N LEU A 202 13.97 -8.08 0.54
CA LEU A 202 14.82 -8.66 1.58
C LEU A 202 14.57 -8.02 2.95
N ALA A 203 14.43 -6.68 3.00
CA ALA A 203 14.08 -5.96 4.21
C ALA A 203 12.75 -6.44 4.82
N GLU A 204 11.71 -6.63 3.99
CA GLU A 204 10.44 -7.20 4.47
C GLU A 204 10.62 -8.62 5.03
N GLN A 205 11.42 -9.49 4.37
CA GLN A 205 11.65 -10.85 4.88
C GLN A 205 12.32 -10.85 6.27
N ILE A 206 13.27 -9.94 6.47
CA ILE A 206 13.96 -9.74 7.75
C ILE A 206 12.96 -9.32 8.84
N ILE A 207 12.10 -8.34 8.55
CA ILE A 207 11.13 -7.77 9.49
C ILE A 207 10.06 -8.78 9.87
N ARG A 208 9.55 -9.54 8.89
CA ARG A 208 8.55 -10.59 9.14
C ARG A 208 9.13 -11.78 9.89
N ASN A 209 10.44 -11.79 10.15
CA ASN A 209 11.15 -12.92 10.74
C ASN A 209 10.77 -14.23 10.05
N ASN A 210 10.81 -14.22 8.71
CA ASN A 210 10.33 -15.36 7.92
C ASN A 210 11.14 -16.62 8.31
N PRO A 211 10.51 -17.69 8.83
CA PRO A 211 11.21 -18.89 9.27
C PRO A 211 12.06 -19.54 8.18
N LEU A 212 11.70 -19.33 6.91
CA LEU A 212 12.44 -19.83 5.76
C LEU A 212 13.83 -19.19 5.62
N LEU A 213 14.12 -18.08 6.30
CA LEU A 213 15.46 -17.50 6.35
C LEU A 213 16.46 -18.35 7.14
N HIS A 214 16.01 -19.38 7.86
CA HIS A 214 16.88 -20.38 8.47
C HIS A 214 17.12 -21.60 7.59
N ASP A 215 16.41 -21.73 6.46
CA ASP A 215 16.54 -22.84 5.53
C ASP A 215 17.68 -22.59 4.51
N PRO A 216 18.72 -23.46 4.45
CA PRO A 216 19.84 -23.28 3.54
C PRO A 216 19.46 -23.32 2.05
N GLU A 217 18.40 -24.02 1.67
CA GLU A 217 17.92 -24.02 0.27
C GLU A 217 17.29 -22.69 -0.11
N THR A 218 16.44 -22.16 0.77
CA THR A 218 15.85 -20.83 0.62
C THR A 218 16.92 -19.75 0.57
N LEU A 219 17.93 -19.78 1.45
CA LEU A 219 19.04 -18.83 1.42
C LEU A 219 19.83 -18.91 0.11
N ARG A 220 20.11 -20.13 -0.38
CA ARG A 220 20.76 -20.33 -1.69
C ARG A 220 19.93 -19.76 -2.83
N ALA A 221 18.60 -19.95 -2.80
CA ALA A 221 17.69 -19.42 -3.82
C ALA A 221 17.60 -17.89 -3.76
N LEU A 222 17.49 -17.32 -2.55
CA LEU A 222 17.45 -15.88 -2.32
C LEU A 222 18.69 -15.21 -2.88
N PHE A 223 19.89 -15.78 -2.67
CA PHE A 223 21.16 -15.19 -3.08
C PHE A 223 21.80 -15.91 -4.29
N ALA A 224 20.98 -16.51 -5.14
CA ALA A 224 21.44 -17.22 -6.34
C ALA A 224 22.06 -16.29 -7.39
N ASN A 225 22.83 -16.86 -8.31
CA ASN A 225 23.34 -16.13 -9.46
C ASN A 225 22.19 -15.56 -10.30
N GLY A 226 22.27 -14.26 -10.63
CA GLY A 226 21.27 -13.56 -11.44
C GLY A 226 20.28 -12.72 -10.65
N VAL A 227 20.28 -12.77 -9.31
CA VAL A 227 19.50 -11.82 -8.51
C VAL A 227 20.14 -10.42 -8.56
N PRO A 228 19.33 -9.33 -8.51
CA PRO A 228 19.86 -7.98 -8.44
C PRO A 228 20.76 -7.79 -7.23
N THR A 229 21.95 -7.21 -7.43
CA THR A 229 22.90 -6.94 -6.34
C THR A 229 23.18 -5.45 -6.21
N SER A 230 23.16 -4.96 -4.97
CA SER A 230 23.46 -3.58 -4.58
C SER A 230 24.15 -3.57 -3.22
N VAL A 231 24.68 -2.42 -2.80
CA VAL A 231 25.23 -2.29 -1.44
C VAL A 231 24.17 -2.65 -0.40
N GLU A 232 22.95 -2.14 -0.57
CA GLU A 232 21.85 -2.35 0.37
C GLU A 232 21.42 -3.83 0.44
N SER A 233 21.33 -4.52 -0.70
CA SER A 233 20.99 -5.95 -0.71
C SER A 233 22.06 -6.82 -0.05
N GLU A 234 23.34 -6.48 -0.17
CA GLU A 234 24.43 -7.18 0.52
C GLU A 234 24.44 -6.90 2.03
N LEU A 235 24.09 -5.68 2.45
CA LEU A 235 23.89 -5.38 3.87
C LEU A 235 22.72 -6.18 4.45
N TYR A 236 21.60 -6.28 3.73
CA TYR A 236 20.47 -7.12 4.14
C TYR A 236 20.81 -8.61 4.14
N ARG A 237 21.61 -9.08 3.17
CA ARG A 237 22.17 -10.43 3.20
C ARG A 237 23.00 -10.67 4.46
N ALA A 238 23.86 -9.73 4.85
CA ALA A 238 24.65 -9.84 6.08
C ALA A 238 23.77 -9.96 7.32
N VAL A 239 22.69 -9.17 7.41
CA VAL A 239 21.69 -9.28 8.49
C VAL A 239 21.00 -10.64 8.50
N ILE A 240 20.58 -11.14 7.34
CA ILE A 240 19.92 -12.45 7.21
C ILE A 240 20.85 -13.57 7.68
N MET A 241 22.09 -13.59 7.21
CA MET A 241 23.08 -14.61 7.59
C MET A 241 23.40 -14.56 9.09
N LEU A 242 23.54 -13.35 9.64
CA LEU A 242 23.77 -13.16 11.07
C LEU A 242 22.62 -13.73 11.91
N ARG A 243 21.36 -13.47 11.51
CA ARG A 243 20.17 -14.02 12.20
C ARG A 243 20.03 -15.53 12.02
N ALA A 244 20.50 -16.07 10.90
CA ALA A 244 20.57 -17.50 10.68
C ALA A 244 21.70 -18.18 11.49
N GLY A 245 22.54 -17.42 12.20
CA GLY A 245 23.67 -17.95 12.98
C GLY A 245 24.94 -18.19 12.15
N ASP A 246 24.98 -17.75 10.90
CA ASP A 246 26.14 -17.88 10.01
C ASP A 246 26.95 -16.58 9.99
N ALA A 247 27.76 -16.40 11.04
CA ALA A 247 28.61 -15.21 11.20
C ALA A 247 29.69 -15.10 10.11
N GLU A 248 30.16 -16.21 9.55
CA GLU A 248 31.18 -16.19 8.49
C GLU A 248 30.59 -15.66 7.18
N SER A 249 29.45 -16.20 6.73
CA SER A 249 28.74 -15.70 5.55
C SER A 249 28.28 -14.25 5.73
N ALA A 250 27.91 -13.86 6.95
CA ALA A 250 27.59 -12.47 7.26
C ALA A 250 28.81 -11.53 7.08
N ARG A 251 30.00 -11.92 7.54
CA ARG A 251 31.25 -11.16 7.30
C ARG A 251 31.59 -11.07 5.82
N GLN A 252 31.40 -12.16 5.07
CA GLN A 252 31.61 -12.16 3.62
C GLN A 252 30.67 -11.20 2.90
N ALA A 253 29.37 -11.21 3.24
CA ALA A 253 28.38 -10.29 2.67
C ALA A 253 28.68 -8.82 3.02
N LEU A 254 29.07 -8.54 4.26
CA LEU A 254 29.48 -7.20 4.69
C LEU A 254 30.73 -6.70 3.93
N SER A 255 31.70 -7.59 3.69
CA SER A 255 32.88 -7.29 2.87
C SER A 255 32.48 -7.00 1.42
N ALA A 256 31.58 -7.78 0.83
CA ALA A 256 31.05 -7.56 -0.51
C ALA A 256 30.30 -6.21 -0.63
N ALA A 257 29.51 -5.84 0.39
CA ALA A 257 28.86 -4.53 0.46
C ALA A 257 29.89 -3.39 0.43
N SER A 258 30.97 -3.52 1.21
CA SER A 258 32.06 -2.54 1.29
C SER A 258 32.85 -2.42 -0.02
N GLN A 259 33.19 -3.55 -0.63
CA GLN A 259 33.85 -3.58 -1.94
C GLN A 259 33.01 -2.91 -3.03
N ARG A 260 31.69 -3.13 -3.01
CA ARG A 260 30.75 -2.53 -3.96
C ARG A 260 30.54 -1.04 -3.73
N ALA A 261 30.53 -0.60 -2.48
CA ALA A 261 30.52 0.82 -2.13
C ALA A 261 31.79 1.52 -2.63
N GLY A 262 32.93 0.82 -2.57
CA GLY A 262 34.24 1.36 -2.89
C GLY A 262 34.59 2.51 -1.95
N SER A 263 35.07 3.62 -2.52
CA SER A 263 35.38 4.85 -1.77
C SER A 263 34.20 5.82 -1.65
N LYS A 264 33.01 5.46 -2.15
CA LYS A 264 31.85 6.35 -2.12
C LYS A 264 31.23 6.37 -0.72
N PRO A 265 30.89 7.56 -0.19
CA PRO A 265 30.15 7.63 1.06
C PRO A 265 28.79 6.98 0.91
N LEU A 266 28.41 6.17 1.89
CA LEU A 266 27.09 5.56 1.95
C LEU A 266 26.04 6.58 2.44
N PRO A 267 24.78 6.45 2.00
CA PRO A 267 23.67 7.17 2.64
C PRO A 267 23.66 6.92 4.15
N PRO A 268 23.25 7.90 4.98
CA PRO A 268 23.31 7.79 6.44
C PRO A 268 22.65 6.52 7.00
N ALA A 269 21.50 6.11 6.45
CA ALA A 269 20.80 4.90 6.86
C ALA A 269 21.60 3.62 6.56
N SER A 270 22.15 3.51 5.34
CA SER A 270 22.98 2.36 4.95
C SER A 270 24.28 2.30 5.75
N GLU A 271 24.88 3.44 6.05
CA GLU A 271 26.08 3.55 6.89
C GLU A 271 25.80 3.15 8.34
N ALA A 272 24.66 3.58 8.90
CA ALA A 272 24.24 3.19 10.23
C ALA A 272 23.97 1.68 10.31
N LEU A 273 23.31 1.10 9.29
CA LEU A 273 23.09 -0.35 9.18
C LEU A 273 24.43 -1.11 9.12
N ARG A 274 25.37 -0.66 8.28
CA ARG A 274 26.72 -1.25 8.18
C ARG A 274 27.40 -1.32 9.55
N LYS A 275 27.40 -0.21 10.29
CA LYS A 275 27.99 -0.14 11.64
C LYS A 275 27.26 -1.05 12.63
N ALA A 276 25.93 -1.10 12.58
CA ALA A 276 25.16 -1.96 13.48
C ALA A 276 25.46 -3.45 13.24
N VAL A 277 25.60 -3.86 11.98
CA VAL A 277 26.01 -5.22 11.61
C VAL A 277 27.45 -5.52 12.06
N GLU A 278 28.39 -4.58 11.87
CA GLU A 278 29.77 -4.70 12.36
C GLU A 278 29.85 -4.90 13.87
N GLN A 279 29.09 -4.10 14.63
CA GLN A 279 29.02 -4.21 16.09
C GLN A 279 28.44 -5.55 16.52
N ALA A 280 27.36 -6.00 15.87
CA ALA A 280 26.75 -7.30 16.18
C ALA A 280 27.68 -8.48 15.84
N LEU A 281 28.46 -8.38 14.76
CA LEU A 281 29.47 -9.39 14.39
C LEU A 281 30.71 -9.40 15.27
N ALA A 282 31.03 -8.29 15.94
CA ALA A 282 32.11 -8.21 16.92
C ALA A 282 31.70 -8.78 18.29
N ALA A 283 30.39 -8.82 18.58
CA ALA A 283 29.84 -9.38 19.81
C ALA A 283 29.63 -10.91 19.77
N ASN A 284 29.73 -11.53 18.58
CA ASN A 284 29.57 -12.97 18.33
C ASN A 284 30.88 -13.60 17.83
#